data_AF-A0A662CTB2-F1
#
_entry.id   AF-A0A662CTB2-F1
#
_cell.length_a   1.000
_cell.length_b   1.000
_cell.length_c   1.000
_cell.angle_alpha   90.00
_cell.angle_beta   90.00
_cell.angle_gamma   90.00
#
_symmetry.space_group_name_H-M   'P 1'
#
loop_
_entity.id
_entity.type
_entity.pdbx_description
1 polymer ?
#
loop_
_entity_poly.entity_id
_entity_poly.type
_entity_poly.pdbx_seq_one_letter_code
_entity_poly.pdbx_strand_id
1 'polypeptide(L)'
;MRKIFIFVSLLTILLAGCVVYLPPPERGPSLAGEVYPEYDLDYIYDYLSDYGFWVYQPPYGYVWVPEVRLYRWRPYSYGYWVWTDFGWTWISRFNWGWIPFHYGRWGWSRDLGWFWVPGDIWAPAWVVWRYSRYYVGWAPLPPSIRFDVRVGLISHSLVIPSEYWVFVEVDYFLHSRLYRYLLPVERSLTLVRKTSLRARLEVHNRLVYNRGLEKQLIEQATRRTIRKYELAPQSTPGATRVRLNRVEMFRPKIKSSPSARPKKIVDKTKIKKQLREKEIISSGEQKAVKSSLELRRVHEKELKLLEKSHQREVEIL
;
A
#
# COMPACT_ATOMS: atom_id res chain seq x y z
N MET A 1 16.66 44.04 45.42
CA MET A 1 15.82 42.85 45.67
C MET A 1 14.45 42.88 44.98
N ARG A 2 13.70 43.99 44.98
CA ARG A 2 12.37 44.11 44.31
C ARG A 2 12.33 43.83 42.79
N LYS A 3 13.39 44.15 42.04
CA LYS A 3 13.44 43.95 40.57
C LYS A 3 13.63 42.49 40.13
N ILE A 4 14.22 41.64 40.99
CA ILE A 4 14.44 40.21 40.71
C ILE A 4 13.13 39.43 40.84
N PHE A 5 12.29 39.79 41.81
CA PHE A 5 10.96 39.17 41.99
C PHE A 5 10.00 39.42 40.81
N ILE A 6 10.10 40.58 40.16
CA ILE A 6 9.27 40.91 38.98
C ILE A 6 9.70 40.09 37.76
N PHE A 7 11.00 39.86 37.58
CA PHE A 7 11.52 39.03 36.48
C PHE A 7 11.20 37.54 36.66
N VAL A 8 11.24 37.03 37.90
CA VAL A 8 10.85 35.64 38.20
C VAL A 8 9.34 35.43 38.02
N SER A 9 8.53 36.45 38.34
CA SER A 9 7.07 36.44 38.14
C SER A 9 6.67 36.48 36.66
N LEU A 10 7.37 37.24 35.81
CA LEU A 10 7.10 37.23 34.37
C LEU A 10 7.49 35.90 33.70
N LEU A 11 8.54 35.23 34.19
CA LEU A 11 9.00 33.96 33.63
C LEU A 11 8.07 32.79 33.96
N THR A 12 7.42 32.80 35.12
CA THR A 12 6.42 31.79 35.50
C THR A 12 5.11 31.93 34.71
N ILE A 13 4.72 33.15 34.33
CA ILE A 13 3.54 33.38 33.47
C ILE A 13 3.80 32.93 32.03
N LEU A 14 5.04 33.05 31.52
CA LEU A 14 5.39 32.56 30.18
C LEU A 14 5.39 31.02 30.08
N LEU A 15 5.75 30.32 31.16
CA LEU A 15 5.74 28.85 31.22
C LEU A 15 4.32 28.28 31.43
N ALA A 16 3.41 29.02 32.05
CA ALA A 16 2.01 28.62 32.23
C ALA A 16 1.14 28.84 30.97
N GLY A 17 1.64 29.61 29.99
CA GLY A 17 0.92 29.96 28.75
C GLY A 17 1.09 28.98 27.59
N CYS A 18 1.84 27.89 27.76
CA CYS A 18 1.91 26.82 26.76
C CYS A 18 0.61 25.99 26.80
N VAL A 19 -0.48 26.59 26.31
CA VAL A 19 -1.64 25.83 25.85
C VAL A 19 -1.13 24.97 24.70
N VAL A 20 -0.81 23.72 25.01
CA VAL A 20 -0.57 22.70 23.99
C VAL A 20 -1.86 22.59 23.21
N TYR A 21 -1.88 23.21 22.03
CA TYR A 21 -2.98 23.05 21.09
C TYR A 21 -3.04 21.57 20.71
N LEU A 22 -3.91 20.84 21.39
CA LEU A 22 -4.35 19.52 21.00
C LEU A 22 -5.40 19.75 19.90
N PRO A 23 -5.05 19.56 18.61
CA PRO A 23 -6.07 19.60 17.58
C PRO A 23 -7.18 18.60 17.95
N PRO A 24 -8.45 18.95 17.74
CA PRO A 24 -9.54 18.02 17.99
C PRO A 24 -9.26 16.69 17.29
N PRO A 25 -9.50 15.55 17.95
CA PRO A 25 -9.23 14.25 17.35
C PRO A 25 -9.95 14.18 16.01
N GLU A 26 -9.24 13.81 14.94
CA GLU A 26 -9.85 13.62 13.64
C GLU A 26 -11.03 12.66 13.81
N ARG A 27 -12.25 13.11 13.47
CA ARG A 27 -13.43 12.23 13.49
C ARG A 27 -13.10 10.98 12.68
N GLY A 28 -13.34 9.83 13.31
CA GLY A 28 -13.32 8.55 12.64
C GLY A 28 -14.42 8.48 11.57
N PRO A 29 -14.39 7.44 10.72
CA PRO A 29 -15.36 7.26 9.66
C PRO A 29 -16.79 7.23 10.21
N SER A 30 -17.73 7.91 9.53
CA SER A 30 -19.15 7.81 9.87
C SER A 30 -19.69 6.46 9.42
N LEU A 31 -19.93 5.56 10.37
CA LEU A 31 -20.50 4.23 10.09
C LEU A 31 -22.04 4.23 10.09
N ALA A 32 -22.67 5.34 10.47
CA ALA A 32 -24.11 5.44 10.61
C ALA A 32 -24.78 5.42 9.23
N GLY A 33 -25.45 4.31 8.90
CA GLY A 33 -26.32 4.18 7.72
C GLY A 33 -25.68 3.55 6.48
N GLU A 34 -24.43 3.11 6.51
CA GLU A 34 -23.79 2.45 5.36
C GLU A 34 -24.20 0.98 5.27
N VAL A 35 -25.16 0.68 4.39
CA VAL A 35 -25.53 -0.70 4.04
C VAL A 35 -24.58 -1.19 2.94
N TYR A 36 -23.69 -2.11 3.30
CA TYR A 36 -22.80 -2.77 2.35
C TYR A 36 -23.45 -4.02 1.77
N PRO A 37 -23.44 -4.20 0.44
CA PRO A 37 -23.92 -5.44 -0.14
C PRO A 37 -23.02 -6.59 0.31
N GLU A 38 -23.63 -7.75 0.57
CA GLU A 38 -22.93 -8.94 1.03
C GLU A 38 -22.70 -9.90 -0.14
N TYR A 39 -21.47 -10.38 -0.29
CA TYR A 39 -21.06 -11.28 -1.36
C TYR A 39 -20.32 -12.48 -0.80
N ASP A 40 -20.53 -13.64 -1.42
CA ASP A 40 -19.79 -14.85 -1.08
C ASP A 40 -18.42 -14.88 -1.75
N LEU A 41 -17.48 -15.64 -1.18
CA LEU A 41 -16.14 -15.83 -1.73
C LEU A 41 -16.16 -16.37 -3.18
N ASP A 42 -17.21 -17.11 -3.56
CA ASP A 42 -17.40 -17.61 -4.94
C ASP A 42 -17.52 -16.47 -5.96
N TYR A 43 -18.14 -15.36 -5.60
CA TYR A 43 -18.21 -14.16 -6.45
C TYR A 43 -16.80 -13.60 -6.73
N ILE A 44 -15.91 -13.62 -5.73
CA ILE A 44 -14.52 -13.16 -5.88
C ILE A 44 -13.74 -14.08 -6.79
N TYR A 45 -13.96 -15.40 -6.66
CA TYR A 45 -13.33 -16.37 -7.55
C TYR A 45 -13.70 -16.12 -9.00
N ASP A 46 -14.99 -15.95 -9.28
CA ASP A 46 -15.50 -15.67 -10.61
C ASP A 46 -14.98 -14.31 -11.14
N TYR A 47 -15.10 -13.24 -10.35
CA TYR A 47 -14.70 -11.89 -10.78
C TYR A 47 -13.21 -11.79 -11.12
N LEU A 48 -12.33 -12.44 -10.35
CA LEU A 48 -10.89 -12.39 -10.59
C LEU A 48 -10.39 -13.36 -11.67
N SER A 49 -11.22 -14.33 -12.09
CA SER A 49 -10.89 -15.24 -13.20
C SER A 49 -10.69 -14.51 -14.53
N ASP A 50 -11.28 -13.33 -14.71
CA ASP A 50 -11.10 -12.51 -15.92
C ASP A 50 -9.76 -11.77 -15.97
N TYR A 51 -9.02 -11.73 -14.85
CA TYR A 51 -7.82 -10.90 -14.69
C TYR A 51 -6.57 -11.68 -14.30
N GLY A 52 -6.67 -12.99 -14.15
CA GLY A 52 -5.56 -13.85 -13.72
C GLY A 52 -5.97 -15.30 -13.55
N PHE A 53 -5.15 -16.05 -12.80
CA PHE A 53 -5.30 -17.49 -12.66
C PHE A 53 -5.41 -17.90 -11.19
N TRP A 54 -6.31 -18.84 -10.91
CA TRP A 54 -6.40 -19.48 -9.61
C TRP A 54 -5.54 -20.72 -9.53
N VAL A 55 -4.83 -20.87 -8.42
CA VAL A 55 -3.82 -21.92 -8.21
C VAL A 55 -3.95 -22.43 -6.80
N TYR A 56 -3.83 -23.74 -6.60
CA TYR A 56 -3.72 -24.28 -5.26
C TYR A 56 -2.27 -24.19 -4.76
N GLN A 57 -2.01 -23.40 -3.71
CA GLN A 57 -0.70 -23.15 -3.13
C GLN A 57 -0.72 -23.44 -1.62
N PRO A 58 -0.23 -24.62 -1.17
CA PRO A 58 0.00 -24.86 0.24
C PRO A 58 0.99 -23.84 0.86
N PRO A 59 0.80 -23.43 2.13
CA PRO A 59 -0.32 -23.79 3.02
C PRO A 59 -1.58 -22.89 2.85
N TYR A 60 -1.59 -21.99 1.87
CA TYR A 60 -2.60 -20.93 1.74
C TYR A 60 -3.91 -21.33 1.04
N GLY A 61 -3.98 -22.53 0.47
CA GLY A 61 -5.15 -22.97 -0.31
C GLY A 61 -5.19 -22.34 -1.70
N TYR A 62 -6.36 -21.87 -2.15
CA TYR A 62 -6.50 -21.24 -3.46
C TYR A 62 -6.01 -19.79 -3.45
N VAL A 63 -4.97 -19.53 -4.24
CA VAL A 63 -4.37 -18.21 -4.43
C VAL A 63 -4.57 -17.72 -5.85
N TRP A 64 -4.65 -16.41 -6.02
CA TRP A 64 -4.80 -15.77 -7.32
C TRP A 64 -3.47 -15.18 -7.80
N VAL A 65 -3.11 -15.48 -9.05
CA VAL A 65 -1.93 -14.93 -9.72
C VAL A 65 -2.41 -13.95 -10.80
N PRO A 66 -2.12 -12.65 -10.68
CA PRO A 66 -2.58 -11.64 -11.63
C PRO A 66 -1.88 -11.78 -12.99
N GLU A 67 -2.60 -11.56 -14.08
CA GLU A 67 -1.97 -11.31 -15.39
C GLU A 67 -1.62 -9.82 -15.53
N VAL A 68 -0.51 -9.40 -14.95
CA VAL A 68 -0.03 -8.01 -15.02
C VAL A 68 1.09 -7.87 -16.04
N ARG A 69 0.84 -7.08 -17.08
CA ARG A 69 1.84 -6.66 -18.09
C ARG A 69 2.45 -5.33 -17.69
N LEU A 70 3.15 -5.36 -16.56
CA LEU A 70 3.94 -4.26 -16.04
C LEU A 70 5.32 -4.77 -15.62
N TYR A 71 6.36 -4.35 -16.35
CA TYR A 71 7.77 -4.55 -15.99
C TYR A 71 8.02 -4.30 -14.50
N ARG A 72 8.58 -5.32 -13.82
CA ARG A 72 8.95 -5.28 -12.39
C ARG A 72 7.83 -4.83 -11.45
N TRP A 73 6.59 -5.11 -11.85
CA TRP A 73 5.44 -4.79 -11.04
C TRP A 73 5.46 -5.54 -9.70
N ARG A 74 4.96 -4.84 -8.69
CA ARG A 74 4.81 -5.31 -7.31
C ARG A 74 3.47 -4.82 -6.79
N PRO A 75 2.84 -5.53 -5.84
CA PRO A 75 1.65 -5.03 -5.17
C PRO A 75 1.89 -3.62 -4.64
N TYR A 76 0.88 -2.77 -4.74
CA TYR A 76 0.96 -1.36 -4.33
C TYR A 76 2.01 -0.54 -5.11
N SER A 77 2.36 -0.89 -6.36
CA SER A 77 3.25 -0.08 -7.21
C SER A 77 2.52 0.69 -8.32
N TYR A 78 1.36 0.20 -8.78
CA TYR A 78 0.59 0.82 -9.86
C TYR A 78 -0.71 1.46 -9.35
N GLY A 79 -0.55 2.66 -8.80
CA GLY A 79 -1.60 3.40 -8.10
C GLY A 79 -1.00 4.62 -7.42
N TYR A 80 -1.65 5.11 -6.37
CA TYR A 80 -1.17 6.20 -5.53
C TYR A 80 -1.85 6.17 -4.16
N TRP A 81 -1.28 6.90 -3.20
CA TRP A 81 -1.79 6.99 -1.84
C TRP A 81 -2.64 8.25 -1.64
N VAL A 82 -3.74 8.11 -0.90
CA VAL A 82 -4.54 9.22 -0.41
C VAL A 82 -4.81 9.06 1.09
N TRP A 83 -4.94 10.17 1.80
CA TRP A 83 -5.30 10.15 3.22
C TRP A 83 -6.82 10.17 3.38
N THR A 84 -7.38 9.18 4.06
CA THR A 84 -8.82 9.08 4.37
C THR A 84 -9.07 9.03 5.87
N ASP A 85 -10.34 8.91 6.28
CA ASP A 85 -10.72 8.61 7.66
C ASP A 85 -10.05 7.34 8.22
N PHE A 86 -9.69 6.40 7.33
CA PHE A 86 -8.99 5.15 7.67
C PHE A 86 -7.46 5.27 7.61
N GLY A 87 -6.90 6.45 7.36
CA GLY A 87 -5.47 6.68 7.14
C GLY A 87 -5.07 6.53 5.67
N TRP A 88 -3.82 6.11 5.41
CA TRP A 88 -3.32 5.93 4.04
C TRP A 88 -4.09 4.81 3.32
N THR A 89 -4.84 5.21 2.31
CA THR A 89 -5.66 4.32 1.48
C THR A 89 -5.05 4.21 0.09
N TRP A 90 -4.88 2.98 -0.38
CA TRP A 90 -4.34 2.73 -1.70
C TRP A 90 -5.41 2.95 -2.78
N ILE A 91 -5.10 3.74 -3.80
CA ILE A 91 -5.93 3.91 -4.98
C ILE A 91 -5.28 3.18 -6.14
N SER A 92 -5.77 1.97 -6.39
CA SER A 92 -5.29 1.15 -7.51
C SER A 92 -5.72 1.72 -8.85
N ARG A 93 -4.87 1.54 -9.86
CA ARG A 93 -5.21 1.82 -11.27
C ARG A 93 -5.75 0.61 -12.02
N PHE A 94 -5.89 -0.53 -11.35
CA PHE A 94 -6.50 -1.72 -11.93
C PHE A 94 -8.00 -1.77 -11.60
N ASN A 95 -8.82 -2.16 -12.58
CA ASN A 95 -10.28 -2.31 -12.39
C ASN A 95 -10.62 -3.38 -11.35
N TRP A 96 -9.76 -4.38 -11.19
CA TRP A 96 -9.87 -5.42 -10.17
C TRP A 96 -9.29 -5.01 -8.82
N GLY A 97 -8.63 -3.85 -8.72
CA GLY A 97 -7.83 -3.48 -7.56
C GLY A 97 -8.60 -3.32 -6.25
N TRP A 98 -9.92 -3.10 -6.32
CA TRP A 98 -10.76 -2.96 -5.13
C TRP A 98 -10.76 -4.22 -4.25
N ILE A 99 -10.46 -5.42 -4.80
CA ILE A 99 -10.34 -6.66 -4.01
C ILE A 99 -8.92 -6.81 -3.47
N PRO A 100 -7.90 -7.09 -4.30
CA PRO A 100 -6.66 -7.66 -3.79
C PRO A 100 -5.80 -6.68 -2.98
N PHE A 101 -6.08 -5.38 -3.07
CA PHE A 101 -5.38 -4.35 -2.29
C PHE A 101 -6.08 -4.00 -0.98
N HIS A 102 -7.30 -4.48 -0.76
CA HIS A 102 -8.12 -4.11 0.41
C HIS A 102 -8.62 -5.32 1.20
N TYR A 103 -8.79 -6.46 0.54
CA TYR A 103 -9.18 -7.73 1.12
C TYR A 103 -8.03 -8.72 0.90
N GLY A 104 -7.68 -9.54 1.90
CA GLY A 104 -6.61 -10.54 1.75
C GLY A 104 -5.18 -10.02 1.84
N ARG A 105 -4.21 -10.82 1.36
CA ARG A 105 -2.75 -10.58 1.53
C ARG A 105 -1.98 -10.95 0.27
N TRP A 106 -0.92 -10.20 -0.02
CA TRP A 106 0.00 -10.53 -1.11
C TRP A 106 1.19 -11.32 -0.59
N GLY A 107 1.51 -12.43 -1.25
CA GLY A 107 2.73 -13.20 -1.07
C GLY A 107 3.51 -13.31 -2.37
N TRP A 108 4.72 -13.84 -2.29
CA TRP A 108 5.56 -14.10 -3.44
C TRP A 108 6.16 -15.50 -3.33
N SER A 109 6.24 -16.21 -4.45
CA SER A 109 6.99 -17.46 -4.56
C SER A 109 7.77 -17.49 -5.87
N ARG A 110 8.85 -18.26 -5.91
CA ARG A 110 9.66 -18.43 -7.12
C ARG A 110 8.87 -19.06 -8.27
N ASP A 111 7.87 -19.89 -7.96
CA ASP A 111 7.10 -20.61 -8.98
C ASP A 111 5.91 -19.83 -9.54
N LEU A 112 5.37 -18.87 -8.78
CA LEU A 112 4.17 -18.10 -9.15
C LEU A 112 4.42 -16.60 -9.33
N GLY A 113 5.58 -16.10 -8.88
CA GLY A 113 5.77 -14.67 -8.68
C GLY A 113 4.86 -14.15 -7.56
N TRP A 114 4.31 -12.94 -7.75
CA TRP A 114 3.34 -12.38 -6.81
C TRP A 114 2.00 -13.11 -6.90
N PHE A 115 1.50 -13.58 -5.77
CA PHE A 115 0.18 -14.19 -5.64
C PHE A 115 -0.59 -13.52 -4.50
N TRP A 116 -1.91 -13.56 -4.59
CA TRP A 116 -2.82 -13.03 -3.59
C TRP A 116 -3.59 -14.14 -2.90
N VAL A 117 -3.62 -14.09 -1.57
CA VAL A 117 -4.40 -14.98 -0.70
C VAL A 117 -5.69 -14.25 -0.33
N PRO A 118 -6.87 -14.83 -0.60
CA PRO A 118 -8.14 -14.21 -0.26
C PRO A 118 -8.32 -13.92 1.23
N GLY A 119 -9.08 -12.88 1.54
CA GLY A 119 -9.52 -12.55 2.89
C GLY A 119 -10.83 -11.79 2.85
N ASP A 120 -11.50 -11.72 3.99
CA ASP A 120 -12.86 -11.17 4.15
C ASP A 120 -12.88 -9.83 4.92
N ILE A 121 -11.76 -9.44 5.51
CA ILE A 121 -11.61 -8.19 6.27
C ILE A 121 -11.07 -7.09 5.35
N TRP A 122 -11.83 -5.99 5.27
CA TRP A 122 -11.41 -4.78 4.56
C TRP A 122 -10.37 -3.99 5.35
N ALA A 123 -9.36 -3.45 4.66
CA ALA A 123 -8.48 -2.41 5.15
C ALA A 123 -8.20 -1.37 4.05
N PRO A 124 -7.86 -0.12 4.40
CA PRO A 124 -7.47 0.91 3.44
C PRO A 124 -6.24 0.49 2.60
N ALA A 125 -5.35 -0.33 3.19
CA ALA A 125 -4.34 -1.12 2.52
C ALA A 125 -3.71 -2.09 3.53
N TRP A 126 -3.32 -3.28 3.09
CA TRP A 126 -2.56 -4.25 3.89
C TRP A 126 -1.06 -4.07 3.67
N VAL A 127 -0.53 -2.95 4.15
CA VAL A 127 0.90 -2.60 4.04
C VAL A 127 1.47 -2.16 5.38
N VAL A 128 2.80 -2.25 5.50
CA VAL A 128 3.58 -1.58 6.54
C VAL A 128 4.50 -0.55 5.91
N TRP A 129 4.91 0.43 6.71
CA TRP A 129 5.66 1.59 6.22
C TRP A 129 7.12 1.55 6.62
N ARG A 130 7.92 2.26 5.85
CA ARG A 130 9.27 2.70 6.19
C ARG A 130 9.40 4.17 5.89
N TYR A 131 10.15 4.87 6.74
CA TYR A 131 10.29 6.30 6.62
C TYR A 131 11.69 6.78 6.99
N SER A 132 12.17 7.76 6.23
CA SER A 132 13.20 8.70 6.62
C SER A 132 12.81 10.09 6.08
N ARG A 133 13.56 11.13 6.44
CA ARG A 133 13.34 12.48 5.91
C ARG A 133 13.46 12.59 4.37
N TYR A 134 14.00 11.55 3.71
CA TYR A 134 14.23 11.53 2.27
C TYR A 134 13.38 10.53 1.53
N TYR A 135 13.01 9.42 2.17
CA TYR A 135 12.40 8.28 1.51
C TYR A 135 11.17 7.80 2.26
N VAL A 136 10.12 7.50 1.50
CA VAL A 136 8.95 6.77 1.97
C VAL A 136 8.98 5.40 1.32
N GLY A 137 8.85 4.36 2.13
CA GLY A 137 8.75 2.98 1.70
C GLY A 137 7.48 2.32 2.20
N TRP A 138 6.96 1.38 1.43
CA TRP A 138 5.88 0.51 1.88
C TRP A 138 6.07 -0.89 1.31
N ALA A 139 5.58 -1.88 2.05
CA ALA A 139 5.58 -3.27 1.60
C ALA A 139 4.25 -3.93 1.94
N PRO A 140 3.72 -4.82 1.07
CA PRO A 140 2.58 -5.64 1.42
C PRO A 140 2.87 -6.46 2.67
N LEU A 141 1.89 -6.56 3.55
CA LEU A 141 1.94 -7.49 4.67
C LEU A 141 1.78 -8.92 4.11
N PRO A 142 2.77 -9.81 4.27
CA PRO A 142 2.67 -11.14 3.71
C PRO A 142 1.67 -12.02 4.48
N PRO A 143 1.10 -13.06 3.84
CA PRO A 143 0.14 -13.96 4.49
C PRO A 143 0.73 -14.76 5.66
N SER A 144 2.06 -14.82 5.77
CA SER A 144 2.76 -15.42 6.93
C SER A 144 2.68 -14.56 8.18
N ILE A 145 2.37 -13.27 8.06
CA ILE A 145 2.19 -12.37 9.21
C ILE A 145 0.75 -12.45 9.72
N ARG A 146 0.61 -12.85 10.98
CA ARG A 146 -0.68 -13.05 11.63
C ARG A 146 -1.28 -11.71 12.06
N PHE A 147 -2.56 -11.56 11.77
CA PHE A 147 -3.37 -10.41 12.13
C PHE A 147 -4.75 -10.88 12.57
N ASP A 148 -5.29 -10.30 13.63
CA ASP A 148 -6.65 -10.54 14.11
C ASP A 148 -7.36 -9.20 14.25
N VAL A 149 -8.57 -9.10 13.71
CA VAL A 149 -9.35 -7.85 13.69
C VAL A 149 -9.89 -7.40 15.05
N ARG A 150 -9.59 -8.12 16.14
CA ARG A 150 -9.88 -7.70 17.51
C ARG A 150 -8.68 -7.04 18.18
N VAL A 151 -7.46 -7.44 17.81
CA VAL A 151 -6.23 -7.04 18.51
C VAL A 151 -5.16 -6.40 17.62
N GLY A 152 -5.26 -6.55 16.29
CA GLY A 152 -4.28 -6.07 15.32
C GLY A 152 -3.23 -7.11 14.95
N LEU A 153 -1.98 -6.66 14.78
CA LEU A 153 -0.85 -7.53 14.43
C LEU A 153 -0.43 -8.39 15.62
N ILE A 154 -0.38 -9.72 15.44
CA ILE A 154 -0.02 -10.68 16.49
C ILE A 154 1.41 -11.23 16.30
N SER A 155 1.96 -11.14 15.09
CA SER A 155 3.32 -11.63 14.84
C SER A 155 4.37 -10.84 15.65
N HIS A 156 5.17 -11.55 16.44
CA HIS A 156 6.27 -10.97 17.24
C HIS A 156 7.41 -10.41 16.38
N SER A 157 7.65 -10.98 15.20
CA SER A 157 8.69 -10.51 14.27
C SER A 157 8.08 -10.21 12.90
N LEU A 158 8.37 -9.01 12.40
CA LEU A 158 7.94 -8.52 11.09
C LEU A 158 9.13 -8.53 10.13
N VAL A 159 9.50 -9.73 9.67
CA VAL A 159 10.51 -9.91 8.63
C VAL A 159 9.82 -9.86 7.28
N ILE A 160 10.10 -8.80 6.52
CA ILE A 160 9.60 -8.62 5.15
C ILE A 160 10.81 -8.59 4.21
N PRO A 161 10.86 -9.48 3.20
CA PRO A 161 11.96 -9.51 2.24
C PRO A 161 12.20 -8.15 1.58
N SER A 162 13.45 -7.80 1.30
CA SER A 162 13.82 -6.51 0.71
C SER A 162 13.08 -6.23 -0.59
N GLU A 163 12.81 -7.26 -1.38
CA GLU A 163 12.25 -7.19 -2.73
C GLU A 163 10.77 -6.75 -2.71
N TYR A 164 10.10 -6.93 -1.56
CA TYR A 164 8.71 -6.53 -1.35
C TYR A 164 8.56 -5.02 -1.19
N TRP A 165 9.63 -4.33 -0.78
CA TRP A 165 9.58 -2.92 -0.47
C TRP A 165 9.59 -2.05 -1.72
N VAL A 166 8.56 -1.25 -1.87
CA VAL A 166 8.49 -0.17 -2.85
C VAL A 166 8.93 1.12 -2.16
N PHE A 167 9.82 1.87 -2.80
CA PHE A 167 10.33 3.14 -2.27
C PHE A 167 10.16 4.28 -3.26
N VAL A 168 10.04 5.48 -2.72
CA VAL A 168 10.02 6.74 -3.45
C VAL A 168 10.73 7.81 -2.62
N GLU A 169 11.27 8.83 -3.26
CA GLU A 169 11.64 10.07 -2.56
C GLU A 169 10.39 10.74 -1.99
N VAL A 170 10.51 11.32 -0.79
CA VAL A 170 9.39 11.87 -0.03
C VAL A 170 8.57 12.90 -0.82
N ASP A 171 9.22 13.71 -1.67
CA ASP A 171 8.58 14.75 -2.48
C ASP A 171 7.60 14.22 -3.54
N TYR A 172 7.79 12.99 -3.99
CA TYR A 172 6.93 12.35 -4.99
C TYR A 172 5.88 11.43 -4.36
N PHE A 173 5.90 11.21 -3.05
CA PHE A 173 5.00 10.27 -2.37
C PHE A 173 3.51 10.57 -2.62
N LEU A 174 3.14 11.86 -2.68
CA LEU A 174 1.77 12.31 -2.90
C LEU A 174 1.38 12.40 -4.38
N HIS A 175 2.24 11.99 -5.30
CA HIS A 175 2.00 12.16 -6.73
C HIS A 175 0.99 11.12 -7.27
N SER A 176 -0.03 11.56 -8.01
CA SER A 176 -1.08 10.68 -8.58
C SER A 176 -0.56 9.67 -9.61
N ARG A 177 0.64 9.93 -10.16
CA ARG A 177 1.41 9.01 -11.02
C ARG A 177 2.65 8.46 -10.30
N LEU A 178 2.47 8.04 -9.04
CA LEU A 178 3.52 7.53 -8.15
C LEU A 178 4.43 6.49 -8.82
N TYR A 179 3.84 5.61 -9.64
CA TYR A 179 4.53 4.56 -10.39
C TYR A 179 5.70 5.05 -11.27
N ARG A 180 5.77 6.35 -11.61
CA ARG A 180 6.85 6.94 -12.41
C ARG A 180 8.08 7.33 -11.61
N TYR A 181 7.96 7.38 -10.28
CA TYR A 181 8.99 7.86 -9.37
C TYR A 181 9.49 6.75 -8.44
N LEU A 182 9.00 5.52 -8.63
CA LEU A 182 9.43 4.40 -7.83
C LEU A 182 10.92 4.15 -8.05
N LEU A 183 11.63 3.95 -6.95
CA LEU A 183 13.03 3.57 -7.00
C LEU A 183 13.15 2.10 -7.43
N PRO A 184 14.21 1.75 -8.19
CA PRO A 184 14.45 0.37 -8.62
C PRO A 184 14.55 -0.61 -7.45
N VAL A 185 14.15 -1.88 -7.65
CA VAL A 185 14.15 -2.89 -6.57
C VAL A 185 15.55 -3.13 -6.00
N GLU A 186 16.61 -2.94 -6.77
CA GLU A 186 18.01 -3.12 -6.35
C GLU A 186 18.36 -2.20 -5.18
N ARG A 187 17.72 -1.03 -5.07
CA ARG A 187 17.93 -0.07 -3.98
C ARG A 187 17.23 -0.49 -2.68
N SER A 188 16.27 -1.41 -2.75
CA SER A 188 15.41 -1.74 -1.60
C SER A 188 16.21 -2.27 -0.42
N LEU A 189 17.26 -3.08 -0.65
CA LEU A 189 18.13 -3.59 0.41
C LEU A 189 18.81 -2.45 1.19
N THR A 190 19.38 -1.49 0.47
CA THR A 190 20.04 -0.32 1.06
C THR A 190 19.04 0.58 1.77
N LEU A 191 17.89 0.85 1.15
CA LEU A 191 16.88 1.75 1.71
C LEU A 191 16.19 1.16 2.94
N VAL A 192 16.00 -0.15 3.01
CA VAL A 192 15.51 -0.83 4.23
C VAL A 192 16.45 -0.55 5.41
N ARG A 193 17.77 -0.56 5.20
CA ARG A 193 18.77 -0.25 6.24
C ARG A 193 18.80 1.24 6.60
N LYS A 194 18.54 2.14 5.64
CA LYS A 194 18.56 3.60 5.83
C LYS A 194 17.24 4.21 6.33
N THR A 195 16.20 3.40 6.54
CA THR A 195 14.86 3.88 6.93
C THR A 195 14.32 3.14 8.15
N SER A 196 13.51 3.82 8.96
CA SER A 196 12.90 3.25 10.16
C SER A 196 11.60 2.52 9.81
N LEU A 197 11.42 1.32 10.35
CA LEU A 197 10.19 0.55 10.21
C LEU A 197 9.04 1.23 10.99
N ARG A 198 7.90 1.35 10.35
CA ARG A 198 6.65 1.95 10.85
C ARG A 198 5.49 0.99 10.56
N ALA A 199 5.41 -0.07 11.35
CA ALA A 199 4.52 -1.20 11.09
C ALA A 199 3.19 -1.18 11.86
N ARG A 200 2.65 0.01 12.16
CA ARG A 200 1.42 0.12 12.93
C ARG A 200 0.19 0.03 12.01
N LEU A 201 -0.57 -1.06 12.16
CA LEU A 201 -1.95 -1.20 11.68
C LEU A 201 -2.86 -1.17 12.89
N GLU A 202 -3.65 -0.11 13.02
CA GLU A 202 -4.52 0.08 14.17
C GLU A 202 -5.89 -0.55 13.92
N VAL A 203 -6.53 -1.00 15.00
CA VAL A 203 -7.82 -1.66 14.94
C VAL A 203 -8.73 -1.02 15.98
N HIS A 204 -9.84 -0.45 15.53
CA HIS A 204 -10.86 0.13 16.40
C HIS A 204 -12.24 -0.32 15.95
N ASN A 205 -13.04 -0.89 16.85
CA ASN A 205 -14.39 -1.40 16.53
C ASN A 205 -14.40 -2.36 15.33
N ARG A 206 -13.40 -3.25 15.26
CA ARG A 206 -13.20 -4.20 14.16
C ARG A 206 -12.94 -3.56 12.79
N LEU A 207 -12.63 -2.27 12.75
CA LEU A 207 -12.19 -1.56 11.56
C LEU A 207 -10.68 -1.38 11.59
N VAL A 208 -10.06 -1.59 10.43
CA VAL A 208 -8.62 -1.49 10.25
C VAL A 208 -8.25 -0.09 9.76
N TYR A 209 -7.30 0.54 10.42
CA TYR A 209 -6.77 1.84 10.08
C TYR A 209 -5.29 1.71 9.74
N ASN A 210 -4.87 2.32 8.63
CA ASN A 210 -3.48 2.32 8.20
C ASN A 210 -2.86 3.70 8.43
N ARG A 211 -2.52 3.96 9.70
CA ARG A 211 -1.91 5.21 10.17
C ARG A 211 -0.45 5.05 10.58
N GLY A 212 0.20 3.96 10.17
CA GLY A 212 1.58 3.68 10.55
C GLY A 212 2.59 4.76 10.13
N LEU A 213 2.34 5.43 9.00
CA LEU A 213 3.03 6.65 8.61
C LEU A 213 2.14 7.85 8.92
N GLU A 214 2.48 8.61 9.95
CA GLU A 214 1.75 9.81 10.34
C GLU A 214 1.75 10.84 9.22
N LYS A 215 0.57 11.38 8.92
CA LYS A 215 0.36 12.40 7.89
C LYS A 215 1.28 13.62 8.10
N GLN A 216 1.41 14.06 9.35
CA GLN A 216 2.17 15.24 9.75
C GLN A 216 3.65 15.14 9.37
N LEU A 217 4.25 13.94 9.44
CA LEU A 217 5.64 13.72 9.02
C LEU A 217 5.83 14.04 7.54
N ILE A 218 4.85 13.67 6.71
CA ILE A 218 4.88 13.95 5.27
C ILE A 218 4.58 15.42 4.99
N GLU A 219 3.64 16.03 5.70
CA GLU A 219 3.37 17.47 5.55
C GLU A 219 4.60 18.30 5.92
N GLN A 220 5.31 17.94 6.99
CA GLN A 220 6.56 18.59 7.41
C GLN A 220 7.68 18.39 6.39
N ALA A 221 7.89 17.16 5.90
CA ALA A 221 8.95 16.87 4.94
C ALA A 221 8.73 17.53 3.58
N THR A 222 7.49 17.55 3.09
CA THR A 222 7.14 18.06 1.76
C THR A 222 6.72 19.53 1.75
N ARG A 223 6.45 20.12 2.93
CA ARG A 223 5.82 21.44 3.11
C ARG A 223 4.49 21.57 2.35
N ARG A 224 3.76 20.47 2.21
CA ARG A 224 2.45 20.41 1.54
C ARG A 224 1.40 19.94 2.51
N THR A 225 0.26 20.62 2.55
CA THR A 225 -0.91 20.14 3.28
C THR A 225 -1.52 18.95 2.56
N ILE A 226 -1.73 17.85 3.29
CA ILE A 226 -2.40 16.67 2.77
C ILE A 226 -3.90 16.83 3.01
N ARG A 227 -4.65 16.78 1.91
CA ARG A 227 -6.12 16.76 1.94
C ARG A 227 -6.62 15.43 2.50
N LYS A 228 -7.58 15.51 3.42
CA LYS A 228 -8.34 14.34 3.89
C LYS A 228 -9.53 14.09 2.97
N TYR A 229 -9.70 12.85 2.53
CA TYR A 229 -10.82 12.40 1.72
C TYR A 229 -11.79 11.56 2.56
N GLU A 230 -13.07 11.77 2.33
CA GLU A 230 -14.12 10.90 2.87
C GLU A 230 -14.21 9.63 2.02
N LEU A 231 -14.24 8.47 2.65
CA LEU A 231 -14.48 7.20 1.94
C LEU A 231 -15.98 7.04 1.74
N ALA A 232 -16.44 6.90 0.51
CA ALA A 232 -17.84 6.71 0.17
C ALA A 232 -18.07 5.35 -0.51
N PRO A 233 -19.20 4.67 -0.23
CA PRO A 233 -19.51 3.41 -0.89
C PRO A 233 -19.84 3.63 -2.36
N GLN A 234 -19.29 2.76 -3.21
CA GLN A 234 -19.71 2.60 -4.60
C GLN A 234 -20.68 1.41 -4.67
N SER A 235 -21.71 1.48 -5.52
CA SER A 235 -22.71 0.41 -5.67
C SER A 235 -22.24 -0.74 -6.58
N THR A 236 -21.34 -0.46 -7.53
CA THR A 236 -20.87 -1.45 -8.50
C THR A 236 -19.39 -1.78 -8.30
N PRO A 237 -18.97 -3.04 -8.54
CA PRO A 237 -17.56 -3.42 -8.64
C PRO A 237 -16.82 -2.60 -9.70
N GLY A 238 -15.52 -2.36 -9.48
CA GLY A 238 -14.65 -1.76 -10.49
C GLY A 238 -13.60 -0.81 -9.93
N ALA A 239 -13.05 0.02 -10.82
CA ALA A 239 -12.04 1.01 -10.46
C ALA A 239 -12.58 2.06 -9.47
N THR A 240 -11.77 2.36 -8.47
CA THR A 240 -12.04 3.40 -7.47
C THR A 240 -12.07 4.78 -8.12
N ARG A 241 -13.08 5.60 -7.79
CA ARG A 241 -13.23 6.96 -8.32
C ARG A 241 -12.85 7.97 -7.25
N VAL A 242 -11.88 8.82 -7.56
CA VAL A 242 -11.49 9.93 -6.68
C VAL A 242 -12.08 11.22 -7.23
N ARG A 243 -12.98 11.83 -6.45
CA ARG A 243 -13.55 13.15 -6.71
C ARG A 243 -12.97 14.16 -5.71
N LEU A 244 -13.34 15.43 -5.84
CA LEU A 244 -12.78 16.54 -5.05
C LEU A 244 -12.55 16.17 -3.57
N ASN A 245 -13.60 15.81 -2.82
CA ASN A 245 -13.50 15.50 -1.38
C ASN A 245 -13.74 14.03 -1.01
N ARG A 246 -13.93 13.14 -2.00
CA ARG A 246 -14.37 11.76 -1.72
C ARG A 246 -13.66 10.72 -2.57
N VAL A 247 -13.50 9.55 -1.98
CA VAL A 247 -13.02 8.34 -2.62
C VAL A 247 -14.18 7.35 -2.65
N GLU A 248 -14.77 7.18 -3.84
CA GLU A 248 -15.85 6.22 -4.08
C GLU A 248 -15.23 4.84 -4.35
N MET A 249 -15.47 3.89 -3.46
CA MET A 249 -14.87 2.55 -3.51
C MET A 249 -15.92 1.47 -3.27
N PHE A 250 -15.86 0.40 -4.05
CA PHE A 250 -16.69 -0.79 -3.83
C PHE A 250 -16.12 -1.59 -2.66
N ARG A 251 -16.88 -1.68 -1.56
CA ARG A 251 -16.44 -2.27 -0.28
C ARG A 251 -17.52 -3.24 0.26
N PRO A 252 -17.82 -4.34 -0.45
CA PRO A 252 -18.83 -5.28 0.01
C PRO A 252 -18.38 -6.01 1.28
N LYS A 253 -19.33 -6.52 2.05
CA LYS A 253 -19.02 -7.49 3.10
C LYS A 253 -18.82 -8.85 2.46
N ILE A 254 -17.69 -9.50 2.72
CA ILE A 254 -17.37 -10.80 2.13
C ILE A 254 -17.68 -11.89 3.15
N LYS A 255 -18.47 -12.88 2.75
CA LYS A 255 -18.71 -14.11 3.51
C LYS A 255 -17.74 -15.19 3.05
N SER A 256 -16.89 -15.63 3.97
CA SER A 256 -16.03 -16.80 3.76
C SER A 256 -16.84 -18.09 3.94
N SER A 257 -16.79 -18.98 2.96
CA SER A 257 -17.35 -20.33 3.05
C SER A 257 -16.22 -21.36 2.89
N PRO A 258 -16.07 -22.33 3.81
CA PRO A 258 -15.03 -23.36 3.70
C PRO A 258 -15.12 -24.22 2.43
N SER A 259 -16.29 -24.31 1.81
CA SER A 259 -16.52 -25.10 0.59
C SER A 259 -16.31 -24.30 -0.69
N ALA A 260 -16.14 -22.98 -0.61
CA ALA A 260 -15.96 -22.12 -1.76
C ALA A 260 -14.68 -22.50 -2.52
N ARG A 261 -14.76 -22.59 -3.84
CA ARG A 261 -13.62 -22.96 -4.69
C ARG A 261 -13.71 -22.30 -6.07
N PRO A 262 -12.56 -21.93 -6.68
CA PRO A 262 -12.56 -21.41 -8.04
C PRO A 262 -13.07 -22.45 -9.04
N LYS A 263 -13.88 -22.01 -10.01
CA LYS A 263 -14.37 -22.87 -11.11
C LYS A 263 -13.23 -23.41 -11.98
N LYS A 264 -12.21 -22.59 -12.21
CA LYS A 264 -11.05 -22.93 -13.05
C LYS A 264 -9.77 -22.79 -12.25
N ILE A 265 -9.12 -23.93 -12.00
CA ILE A 265 -7.82 -24.00 -11.31
C ILE A 265 -6.75 -24.38 -12.34
N VAL A 266 -5.65 -23.65 -12.32
CA VAL A 266 -4.50 -23.88 -13.20
C VAL A 266 -3.38 -24.54 -12.40
N ASP A 267 -2.75 -25.54 -13.02
CA ASP A 267 -1.58 -26.21 -12.46
C ASP A 267 -0.38 -25.25 -12.38
N LYS A 268 0.34 -25.27 -11.26
CA LYS A 268 1.56 -24.47 -11.03
C LYS A 268 2.59 -24.65 -12.14
N THR A 269 2.74 -25.86 -12.67
CA THR A 269 3.73 -26.16 -13.72
C THR A 269 3.46 -25.36 -15.00
N LYS A 270 2.18 -25.20 -15.35
CA LYS A 270 1.75 -24.39 -16.51
C LYS A 270 2.02 -22.91 -16.28
N ILE A 271 1.78 -22.41 -15.07
CA ILE A 271 2.09 -21.01 -14.72
C ILE A 271 3.59 -20.77 -14.73
N LYS A 272 4.39 -21.65 -14.15
CA LYS A 272 5.86 -21.52 -14.17
C LYS A 272 6.41 -21.56 -15.59
N LYS A 273 5.82 -22.37 -16.47
CA LYS A 273 6.18 -22.39 -17.90
C LYS A 273 5.78 -21.06 -18.57
N GLN A 274 4.55 -20.58 -18.37
CA GLN A 274 4.11 -19.29 -18.90
C GLN A 274 4.89 -18.11 -18.35
N LEU A 275 5.28 -18.13 -17.07
CA LEU A 275 6.10 -17.11 -16.43
C LEU A 275 7.53 -17.15 -16.96
N ARG A 276 8.14 -18.33 -17.15
CA ARG A 276 9.50 -18.45 -17.72
C ARG A 276 9.54 -18.15 -19.21
N GLU A 277 8.56 -18.61 -19.99
CA GLU A 277 8.43 -18.24 -21.40
C GLU A 277 8.18 -16.75 -21.54
N LYS A 278 7.40 -16.14 -20.62
CA LYS A 278 7.28 -14.69 -20.52
C LYS A 278 8.54 -14.03 -19.94
N GLU A 279 9.35 -14.62 -19.07
CA GLU A 279 10.65 -14.05 -18.66
C GLU A 279 11.68 -14.10 -19.80
N ILE A 280 11.61 -15.13 -20.66
CA ILE A 280 12.44 -15.29 -21.86
C ILE A 280 11.93 -14.38 -23.01
N ILE A 281 10.65 -13.97 -22.99
CA ILE A 281 10.01 -13.13 -24.04
C ILE A 281 9.61 -11.71 -23.52
N SER A 282 9.81 -11.37 -22.24
CA SER A 282 9.39 -10.10 -21.64
C SER A 282 10.58 -9.39 -20.95
N SER A 283 11.54 -8.97 -21.77
CA SER A 283 12.00 -7.58 -21.67
C SER A 283 11.03 -6.73 -22.51
N GLY A 284 9.94 -6.29 -21.88
CA GLY A 284 8.77 -5.65 -22.52
C GLY A 284 7.52 -6.18 -21.85
N GLU A 285 6.78 -5.46 -21.01
CA GLU A 285 6.10 -4.22 -21.35
C GLU A 285 5.41 -3.67 -20.06
N GLN A 286 5.47 -2.36 -19.77
CA GLN A 286 4.57 -1.63 -18.83
C GLN A 286 3.50 -0.87 -19.61
N LYS A 287 2.27 -1.43 -19.70
CA LYS A 287 1.39 -1.36 -20.90
C LYS A 287 2.15 -1.90 -22.08
N ALA A 288 1.50 -2.42 -23.10
CA ALA A 288 2.25 -2.98 -24.21
C ALA A 288 3.32 -2.00 -24.79
N VAL A 289 4.59 -2.07 -24.31
CA VAL A 289 5.81 -1.47 -24.84
C VAL A 289 6.13 -2.17 -26.15
N LYS A 290 5.39 -1.79 -27.20
CA LYS A 290 5.43 -2.43 -28.51
C LYS A 290 6.80 -2.35 -29.20
N SER A 291 7.80 -1.67 -28.60
CA SER A 291 9.12 -1.45 -29.19
C SER A 291 10.26 -1.44 -28.17
N SER A 292 11.40 -2.04 -28.55
CA SER A 292 12.66 -2.06 -27.79
C SER A 292 13.18 -0.67 -27.39
N LEU A 293 12.80 0.38 -28.13
CA LEU A 293 13.12 1.77 -27.84
C LEU A 293 12.50 2.30 -26.54
N GLU A 294 11.26 1.93 -26.23
CA GLU A 294 10.59 2.43 -25.04
C GLU A 294 11.11 1.72 -23.77
N LEU A 295 11.57 0.48 -23.87
CA LEU A 295 12.31 -0.19 -22.79
C LEU A 295 13.65 0.49 -22.51
N ARG A 296 14.42 0.81 -23.55
CA ARG A 296 15.66 1.59 -23.39
C ARG A 296 15.38 2.91 -22.70
N ARG A 297 14.31 3.62 -23.08
CA ARG A 297 13.89 4.85 -22.38
C ARG A 297 13.50 4.63 -20.92
N VAL A 298 12.82 3.54 -20.59
CA VAL A 298 12.46 3.21 -19.19
C VAL A 298 13.72 2.91 -18.39
N HIS A 299 14.62 2.09 -18.94
CA HIS A 299 15.89 1.75 -18.30
C HIS A 299 16.78 2.98 -18.10
N GLU A 300 16.94 3.83 -19.11
CA GLU A 300 17.66 5.11 -19.00
C GLU A 300 17.06 6.03 -17.94
N LYS A 301 15.72 6.05 -17.81
CA LYS A 301 15.06 6.81 -16.73
C LYS A 301 15.35 6.22 -15.35
N GLU A 302 15.36 4.90 -15.21
CA GLU A 302 15.75 4.24 -13.96
C GLU A 302 17.20 4.58 -13.59
N LEU A 303 18.14 4.50 -14.56
CA LEU A 303 19.53 4.88 -14.35
C LEU A 303 19.67 6.34 -13.92
N LYS A 304 18.96 7.27 -14.58
CA LYS A 304 18.95 8.68 -14.19
C LYS A 304 18.37 8.90 -12.79
N LEU A 305 17.33 8.16 -12.41
CA LEU A 305 16.78 8.20 -11.05
C LEU A 305 17.80 7.67 -10.02
N LEU A 306 18.54 6.61 -10.36
CA LEU A 306 19.60 6.06 -9.53
C LEU A 306 20.75 7.05 -9.35
N GLU A 307 21.24 7.64 -10.43
CA GLU A 307 22.30 8.66 -10.41
C GLU A 307 21.88 9.87 -9.57
N LYS A 308 20.68 10.41 -9.81
CA LYS A 308 20.16 11.55 -9.05
C LYS A 308 19.98 11.23 -7.56
N SER A 309 19.44 10.06 -7.25
CA SER A 309 19.28 9.60 -5.86
C SER A 309 20.64 9.41 -5.20
N HIS A 310 21.63 8.88 -5.92
CA HIS A 310 22.98 8.69 -5.42
C HIS A 310 23.73 10.00 -5.19
N GLN A 311 23.69 10.94 -6.14
CA GLN A 311 24.29 12.27 -6.01
C GLN A 311 23.79 13.00 -4.77
N ARG A 312 22.46 12.99 -4.54
CA ARG A 312 21.88 13.56 -3.32
C ARG A 312 22.36 12.87 -2.05
N GLU A 313 22.60 11.57 -2.07
CA GLU A 313 23.16 10.88 -0.91
C GLU A 313 24.61 11.29 -0.64
N VAL A 314 25.39 11.54 -1.69
CA VAL A 314 26.80 11.98 -1.57
C VAL A 314 26.89 13.43 -1.11
N GLU A 315 26.06 14.34 -1.65
CA GLU A 315 26.02 15.76 -1.23
C GLU A 315 25.65 15.97 0.25
N ILE A 316 25.06 14.95 0.88
CA ILE A 316 24.52 15.01 2.23
C ILE A 316 25.45 14.33 3.26
N LEU A 317 26.43 13.56 2.79
CA LEU A 317 27.53 13.02 3.59
C LEU A 317 28.64 14.07 3.73
#